data_AF-A0A6M1ZV90-F1
#
_entry.id   AF-A0A6M1ZV90-F1
#
_cell.length_a   1.000
_cell.length_b   1.000
_cell.length_c   1.000
_cell.angle_alpha   90.00
_cell.angle_beta   90.00
_cell.angle_gamma   90.00
#
_symmetry.space_group_name_H-M   'P 1'
#
loop_
_entity.id
_entity.type
_entity.pdbx_description
1 polymer ?
#
loop_
_entity_poly.entity_id
_entity_poly.type
_entity_poly.pdbx_seq_one_letter_code
_entity_poly.pdbx_strand_id
1 'polypeptide(L)'
;MKVRCVCNNGENLSQKTLDIGWTKQTKMGLKLDKTYLIYGIIFYKNIFEYLTVDEYNKSFWYPSEIFQIIDNKLSSLWYYIKYNKEDFINSCWGYYELVNKRNHHSDLIEREPKDIEIFNIRKKEMDLEFSDDSIKEKATLAETNWLMCPICIDAWETISIFGMVECPKCKTIMHNPKYKKL
;
A
#
# COMPACT_ATOMS: atom_id res chain seq x y z
N MET A 1 3.29 0.63 6.14
CA MET A 1 4.67 0.10 6.19
C MET A 1 5.42 0.59 4.97
N LYS A 2 6.63 1.13 5.15
CA LYS A 2 7.48 1.56 4.03
C LYS A 2 8.73 0.69 3.95
N VAL A 3 9.10 0.34 2.73
CA VAL A 3 10.28 -0.49 2.44
C VAL A 3 11.14 0.17 1.38
N ARG A 4 12.45 -0.06 1.43
CA ARG A 4 13.40 0.31 0.39
C ARG A 4 13.73 -0.91 -0.44
N CYS A 5 13.69 -0.79 -1.77
CA CYS A 5 14.13 -1.84 -2.68
C CYS A 5 15.66 -1.99 -2.63
N VAL A 6 16.15 -3.18 -2.30
CA VAL A 6 17.58 -3.52 -2.25
C VAL A 6 18.01 -4.46 -3.38
N CYS A 7 17.05 -5.01 -4.11
CA CYS A 7 17.28 -5.85 -5.28
C CYS A 7 16.15 -5.66 -6.30
N ASN A 8 16.49 -5.46 -7.57
CA ASN A 8 15.50 -5.30 -8.65
C ASN A 8 15.57 -6.43 -9.70
N ASN A 9 16.27 -7.50 -9.38
CA ASN A 9 16.35 -8.72 -10.18
C ASN A 9 16.27 -9.96 -9.28
N GLY A 10 16.21 -11.14 -9.89
CA GLY A 10 16.11 -12.40 -9.16
C GLY A 10 17.44 -13.06 -8.75
N GLU A 11 18.60 -12.44 -9.04
CA GLU A 11 19.90 -13.12 -8.95
C GLU A 11 20.22 -13.60 -7.52
N ASN A 12 19.81 -12.83 -6.52
CA ASN A 12 20.07 -13.06 -5.10
C ASN A 12 18.88 -13.66 -4.33
N LEU A 13 17.83 -14.12 -5.03
CA LEU A 13 16.68 -14.75 -4.38
C LEU A 13 17.04 -16.11 -3.79
N SER A 14 16.46 -16.43 -2.62
CA SER A 14 16.60 -17.75 -2.02
C SER A 14 16.02 -18.85 -2.91
N GLN A 15 16.52 -20.09 -2.74
CA GLN A 15 15.98 -21.24 -3.47
C GLN A 15 14.47 -21.41 -3.24
N LYS A 16 13.99 -21.15 -2.02
CA LYS A 16 12.56 -21.20 -1.70
C LYS A 16 11.77 -20.25 -2.61
N THR A 17 12.25 -19.01 -2.77
CA THR A 17 11.58 -18.01 -3.62
C THR A 17 11.63 -18.39 -5.10
N LEU A 18 12.70 -19.04 -5.55
CA LEU A 18 12.76 -19.59 -6.91
C LEU A 18 11.76 -20.74 -7.11
N ASP A 19 11.58 -21.61 -6.11
CA ASP A 19 10.67 -22.77 -6.16
C ASP A 19 9.19 -22.38 -6.30
N ILE A 20 8.83 -21.12 -6.02
CA ILE A 20 7.46 -20.60 -6.18
C ILE A 20 7.20 -19.89 -7.51
N GLY A 21 8.18 -19.84 -8.42
CA GLY A 21 8.01 -19.34 -9.78
C GLY A 21 8.86 -18.14 -10.16
N TRP A 22 9.65 -17.59 -9.23
CA TRP A 22 10.64 -16.56 -9.56
C TRP A 22 11.86 -17.17 -10.26
N THR A 23 12.52 -16.39 -11.10
CA THR A 23 13.75 -16.82 -11.79
C THR A 23 14.88 -15.84 -11.50
N LYS A 24 16.13 -16.31 -11.61
CA LYS A 24 17.29 -15.42 -11.47
C LYS A 24 17.32 -14.30 -12.53
N GLN A 25 16.69 -14.54 -13.67
CA GLN A 25 16.59 -13.60 -14.79
C GLN A 25 15.39 -12.66 -14.68
N THR A 26 14.51 -12.85 -13.70
CA THR A 26 13.32 -12.01 -13.54
C THR A 26 13.76 -10.57 -13.26
N LYS A 27 13.34 -9.66 -14.14
CA LYS A 27 13.45 -8.22 -13.92
C LYS A 27 12.22 -7.73 -13.16
N MET A 28 12.43 -7.07 -12.04
CA MET A 28 11.36 -6.52 -11.22
C MET A 28 11.02 -5.11 -11.69
N GLY A 29 9.75 -4.73 -11.62
CA GLY A 29 9.27 -3.39 -11.97
C GLY A 29 9.66 -2.30 -10.96
N LEU A 30 10.71 -2.52 -10.16
CA LEU A 30 11.11 -1.68 -9.03
C LEU A 30 12.48 -1.05 -9.29
N LYS A 31 12.71 0.14 -8.72
CA LYS A 31 14.01 0.83 -8.76
C LYS A 31 14.77 0.58 -7.48
N LEU A 32 16.07 0.29 -7.63
CA LEU A 32 17.00 0.18 -6.51
C LEU A 32 16.99 1.47 -5.68
N ASP A 33 17.10 1.32 -4.37
CA ASP A 33 17.10 2.40 -3.36
C ASP A 33 15.84 3.26 -3.27
N LYS A 34 14.84 3.02 -4.11
CA LYS A 34 13.56 3.70 -4.03
C LYS A 34 12.72 3.13 -2.88
N THR A 35 11.99 4.02 -2.22
CA THR A 35 11.03 3.68 -1.16
C THR A 35 9.66 3.38 -1.76
N TYR A 36 9.03 2.33 -1.25
CA TYR A 36 7.71 1.86 -1.63
C TYR A 36 6.81 1.71 -0.40
N LEU A 37 5.52 2.04 -0.56
CA LEU A 37 4.49 1.75 0.43
C LEU A 37 3.95 0.34 0.18
N ILE A 38 3.87 -0.46 1.24
CA ILE A 38 3.27 -1.79 1.17
C ILE A 38 1.80 -1.72 1.57
N TYR A 39 0.94 -2.34 0.76
CA TYR A 39 -0.52 -2.36 0.90
C TYR A 39 -1.08 -3.69 1.41
N GLY A 40 -0.24 -4.72 1.46
CA GLY A 40 -0.62 -6.04 1.96
C GLY A 40 0.58 -6.96 2.06
N ILE A 41 0.45 -7.99 2.90
CA ILE A 41 1.45 -9.04 3.11
C ILE A 41 0.74 -10.37 3.01
N ILE A 42 1.29 -11.31 2.25
CA ILE A 42 0.87 -12.70 2.28
C ILE A 42 2.02 -13.58 2.73
N PHE A 43 1.70 -14.65 3.45
CA PHE A 43 2.60 -15.74 3.70
C PHE A 43 2.18 -16.90 2.80
N TYR A 44 2.99 -17.17 1.79
CA TYR A 44 2.72 -18.13 0.72
C TYR A 44 3.91 -19.09 0.58
N LYS A 45 3.67 -20.41 0.70
CA LYS A 45 4.71 -21.44 0.55
C LYS A 45 6.01 -21.15 1.34
N ASN A 46 5.87 -20.75 2.60
CA ASN A 46 6.96 -20.38 3.51
C ASN A 46 7.75 -19.11 3.15
N ILE A 47 7.19 -18.22 2.32
CA ILE A 47 7.79 -16.93 1.95
C ILE A 47 6.78 -15.82 2.23
N PHE A 48 7.27 -14.68 2.69
CA PHE A 48 6.47 -13.46 2.72
C PHE A 48 6.57 -12.74 1.38
N GLU A 49 5.43 -12.40 0.79
CA GLU A 49 5.34 -11.49 -0.34
C GLU A 49 4.61 -10.20 0.06
N TYR A 50 5.06 -9.09 -0.49
CA TYR A 50 4.52 -7.76 -0.25
C TYR A 50 3.80 -7.25 -1.49
N LEU A 51 2.56 -6.79 -1.29
CA LEU A 51 1.80 -6.08 -2.31
C LEU A 51 2.24 -4.61 -2.34
N THR A 52 2.79 -4.18 -3.47
CA THR A 52 3.15 -2.77 -3.72
C THR A 52 2.75 -2.36 -5.13
N VAL A 53 2.84 -1.06 -5.44
CA VAL A 53 2.74 -0.53 -6.79
C VAL A 53 4.14 -0.31 -7.37
N ASP A 54 4.36 -0.84 -8.57
CA ASP A 54 5.63 -0.79 -9.28
C ASP A 54 5.81 0.52 -10.09
N GLU A 55 6.94 0.67 -10.78
CA GLU A 55 7.21 1.85 -11.63
C GLU A 55 6.29 1.98 -12.85
N TYR A 56 5.53 0.93 -13.18
CA TYR A 56 4.53 0.92 -14.25
C TYR A 56 3.12 1.18 -13.72
N ASN A 57 2.99 1.60 -12.46
CA ASN A 57 1.72 1.82 -11.77
C ASN A 57 0.84 0.55 -11.71
N LYS A 58 1.48 -0.62 -11.55
CA LYS A 58 0.79 -1.90 -11.38
C LYS A 58 0.96 -2.41 -9.96
N SER A 59 -0.15 -2.81 -9.35
CA SER A 59 -0.14 -3.59 -8.11
C SER A 59 0.41 -4.99 -8.38
N PHE A 60 1.43 -5.41 -7.63
CA PHE A 60 2.01 -6.74 -7.76
C PHE A 60 2.60 -7.25 -6.45
N TRP A 61 2.66 -8.58 -6.31
CA TRP A 61 3.26 -9.27 -5.18
C TRP A 61 4.75 -9.49 -5.44
N TYR A 62 5.59 -9.01 -4.53
CA TYR A 62 7.03 -9.18 -4.62
C TYR A 62 7.58 -9.89 -3.39
N PRO A 63 8.58 -10.77 -3.53
CA PRO A 63 9.17 -11.47 -2.41
C PRO A 63 9.81 -10.47 -1.45
N SER A 64 9.51 -10.58 -0.16
CA SER A 64 10.02 -9.69 0.89
C SER A 64 11.55 -9.58 0.94
N GLU A 65 12.27 -10.62 0.47
CA GLU A 65 13.73 -10.69 0.41
C GLU A 65 14.39 -9.54 -0.38
N ILE A 66 13.65 -8.91 -1.30
CA ILE A 66 14.18 -7.82 -2.14
C ILE A 66 14.07 -6.45 -1.46
N PHE A 67 13.55 -6.42 -0.24
CA PHE A 67 13.23 -5.20 0.48
C PHE A 67 13.93 -5.13 1.83
N GLN A 68 14.26 -3.90 2.21
CA GLN A 68 14.61 -3.54 3.58
C GLN A 68 13.48 -2.71 4.18
N ILE A 69 12.98 -3.08 5.36
CA ILE A 69 11.99 -2.29 6.09
C ILE A 69 12.67 -1.01 6.60
N ILE A 70 12.10 0.15 6.27
CA ILE A 70 12.56 1.46 6.73
C ILE A 70 11.55 2.16 7.66
N ASP A 71 10.27 1.78 7.56
CA ASP A 71 9.22 2.17 8.48
C ASP A 71 8.28 0.98 8.71
N ASN A 72 8.27 0.46 9.93
CA ASN A 72 7.52 -0.74 10.32
C ASN A 72 6.09 -0.46 10.77
N LYS A 73 5.59 0.78 10.69
CA LYS A 73 4.19 1.10 11.02
C LYS A 73 3.24 0.40 10.05
N LEU A 74 2.31 -0.39 10.58
CA LEU A 74 1.24 -1.00 9.80
C LEU A 74 0.06 -0.03 9.69
N SER A 75 -0.69 -0.14 8.60
CA SER A 75 -1.91 0.64 8.43
C SER A 75 -2.96 0.19 9.45
N SER A 76 -3.68 1.15 10.04
CA SER A 76 -4.83 0.92 10.90
C SER A 76 -6.04 0.32 10.14
N LEU A 77 -5.98 0.29 8.81
CA LEU A 77 -6.95 -0.36 7.94
C LEU A 77 -6.68 -1.85 7.73
N TRP A 78 -5.58 -2.38 8.28
CA TRP A 78 -5.20 -3.77 8.08
C TRP A 78 -5.92 -4.71 9.04
N TYR A 79 -6.40 -5.81 8.46
CA TYR A 79 -6.90 -7.00 9.11
C TYR A 79 -5.87 -8.12 8.99
N TYR A 80 -6.09 -9.19 9.75
CA TYR A 80 -5.27 -10.39 9.71
C TYR A 80 -6.17 -11.63 9.61
N ILE A 81 -5.74 -12.59 8.79
CA ILE A 81 -6.30 -13.94 8.79
C ILE A 81 -5.19 -14.98 8.65
N LYS A 82 -5.38 -16.10 9.35
CA LYS A 82 -4.68 -17.35 9.09
C LYS A 82 -5.64 -18.28 8.37
N TYR A 83 -5.24 -18.70 7.18
CA TYR A 83 -6.04 -19.63 6.37
C TYR A 83 -5.81 -21.07 6.81
N ASN A 84 -6.71 -21.96 6.38
CA ASN A 84 -6.62 -23.38 6.70
C ASN A 84 -5.59 -24.08 5.80
N LYS A 85 -5.19 -25.31 6.13
CA LYS A 85 -4.13 -26.04 5.40
C LYS A 85 -4.44 -26.31 3.91
N GLU A 86 -5.70 -26.23 3.52
CA GLU A 86 -6.16 -26.48 2.14
C GLU A 86 -5.97 -25.26 1.22
N ASP A 87 -5.72 -24.08 1.80
CA ASP A 87 -5.53 -22.84 1.05
C ASP A 87 -4.08 -22.68 0.56
N PHE A 88 -3.93 -22.14 -0.65
CA PHE A 88 -2.62 -21.88 -1.24
C PHE A 88 -1.81 -20.86 -0.43
N ILE A 89 -2.48 -19.83 0.10
CA ILE A 89 -1.92 -18.82 0.99
C ILE A 89 -2.12 -19.26 2.43
N ASN A 90 -1.06 -19.21 3.25
CA ASN A 90 -1.11 -19.62 4.65
C ASN A 90 -1.66 -18.52 5.58
N SER A 91 -1.36 -17.25 5.30
CA SER A 91 -1.83 -16.11 6.09
C SER A 91 -1.80 -14.83 5.27
N CYS A 92 -2.66 -13.87 5.61
CA CYS A 92 -2.70 -12.57 4.95
C CYS A 92 -2.89 -11.43 5.97
N TRP A 93 -2.20 -10.32 5.71
CA TRP A 93 -2.37 -9.03 6.36
C TRP A 93 -2.69 -7.99 5.29
N GLY A 94 -3.69 -7.15 5.52
CA GLY A 94 -4.03 -6.09 4.58
C GLY A 94 -5.44 -5.57 4.77
N TYR A 95 -5.90 -4.71 3.87
CA TYR A 95 -7.24 -4.15 3.94
C TYR A 95 -8.33 -5.22 3.87
N TYR A 96 -9.55 -4.84 4.27
CA TYR A 96 -10.67 -5.77 4.48
C TYR A 96 -10.89 -6.75 3.32
N GLU A 97 -10.94 -6.27 2.08
CA GLU A 97 -11.18 -7.11 0.90
C GLU A 97 -10.02 -8.05 0.62
N LEU A 98 -8.78 -7.63 0.86
CA LEU A 98 -7.61 -8.49 0.68
C LEU A 98 -7.64 -9.71 1.61
N VAL A 99 -8.19 -9.55 2.80
CA VAL A 99 -8.30 -10.61 3.82
C VAL A 99 -9.57 -11.44 3.67
N ASN A 100 -10.71 -10.80 3.39
CA ASN A 100 -12.04 -11.42 3.49
C ASN A 100 -12.68 -11.78 2.14
N LYS A 101 -12.21 -11.23 1.02
CA LYS A 101 -12.71 -11.61 -0.32
C LYS A 101 -11.80 -12.69 -0.91
N ARG A 102 -12.35 -13.91 -0.99
CA ARG A 102 -11.63 -15.17 -1.31
C ARG A 102 -10.58 -15.04 -2.44
N ASN A 103 -10.94 -14.42 -3.57
CA ASN A 103 -10.08 -14.38 -4.75
C ASN A 103 -9.39 -13.04 -4.97
N HIS A 104 -9.53 -12.06 -4.07
CA HIS A 104 -9.02 -10.71 -4.33
C HIS A 104 -7.51 -10.69 -4.65
N HIS A 105 -6.73 -11.52 -3.95
CA HIS A 105 -5.29 -11.63 -4.17
C HIS A 105 -4.91 -12.13 -5.57
N SER A 106 -5.66 -13.10 -6.13
CA SER A 106 -5.45 -13.65 -7.48
C SER A 106 -6.03 -12.73 -8.54
N ASP A 107 -7.22 -12.18 -8.29
CA ASP A 107 -7.92 -11.28 -9.21
C ASP A 107 -7.12 -9.98 -9.44
N LEU A 108 -6.30 -9.55 -8.46
CA LEU A 108 -5.33 -8.47 -8.64
C LEU A 108 -4.19 -8.82 -9.60
N ILE A 109 -3.72 -10.08 -9.59
CA ILE A 109 -2.69 -10.57 -10.52
C ILE A 109 -3.29 -10.68 -11.92
N GLU A 110 -4.50 -11.21 -12.02
CA GLU A 110 -5.27 -11.35 -13.27
C GLU A 110 -5.76 -10.00 -13.81
N ARG A 111 -5.64 -8.94 -13.01
CA ARG A 111 -6.06 -7.56 -13.32
C ARG A 111 -7.55 -7.43 -13.60
N GLU A 112 -8.36 -8.17 -12.84
CA GLU A 112 -9.81 -8.06 -12.90
C GLU A 112 -10.26 -6.62 -12.58
N PRO A 113 -11.05 -5.96 -13.45
CA PRO A 113 -11.34 -4.52 -13.33
C PRO A 113 -11.91 -4.11 -11.98
N LYS A 114 -12.81 -4.91 -11.41
CA LYS A 114 -13.44 -4.63 -10.11
C LYS A 114 -12.44 -4.68 -8.97
N ASP A 115 -11.48 -5.60 -9.04
CA ASP A 115 -10.49 -5.81 -8.00
C ASP A 115 -9.40 -4.73 -8.05
N ILE A 116 -9.04 -4.28 -9.26
CA ILE A 116 -8.21 -3.09 -9.45
C ILE A 116 -8.89 -1.83 -8.91
N GLU A 117 -10.20 -1.65 -9.14
CA GLU A 117 -10.96 -0.52 -8.59
C GLU A 117 -10.95 -0.53 -7.05
N ILE A 118 -11.27 -1.66 -6.44
CA ILE A 118 -11.21 -1.85 -4.99
C ILE A 118 -9.81 -1.50 -4.46
N PHE A 119 -8.76 -2.06 -5.07
CA PHE A 119 -7.38 -1.78 -4.66
C PHE A 119 -7.04 -0.30 -4.75
N ASN A 120 -7.45 0.40 -5.81
CA ASN A 120 -7.16 1.83 -5.97
C ASN A 120 -7.84 2.68 -4.89
N ILE A 121 -9.05 2.32 -4.47
CA ILE A 121 -9.74 2.97 -3.35
C ILE A 121 -8.93 2.77 -2.06
N ARG A 122 -8.59 1.52 -1.73
CA ARG A 122 -7.86 1.16 -0.50
C ARG A 122 -6.45 1.73 -0.48
N LYS A 123 -5.78 1.73 -1.63
CA LYS A 123 -4.49 2.39 -1.85
C LYS A 123 -4.56 3.87 -1.47
N LYS A 124 -5.55 4.59 -1.99
CA LYS A 124 -5.72 6.02 -1.70
C LYS A 124 -5.93 6.29 -0.20
N GLU A 125 -6.72 5.46 0.48
CA GLU A 125 -6.91 5.57 1.93
C GLU A 125 -5.58 5.39 2.69
N MET A 126 -4.81 4.35 2.34
CA MET A 126 -3.52 4.07 2.96
C MET A 126 -2.43 5.10 2.62
N ASP A 127 -2.43 5.65 1.41
CA ASP A 127 -1.52 6.73 0.98
C ASP A 127 -1.72 7.99 1.83
N LEU A 128 -2.96 8.26 2.24
CA LEU A 128 -3.30 9.43 3.04
C LEU A 128 -3.07 9.21 4.54
N GLU A 129 -2.98 7.97 5.00
CA GLU A 129 -3.02 7.60 6.41
C GLU A 129 -1.91 8.27 7.25
N PHE A 130 -0.70 8.31 6.72
CA PHE A 130 0.46 8.85 7.43
C PHE A 130 0.89 10.17 6.83
N SER A 131 1.43 11.07 7.66
CA SER A 131 2.00 12.32 7.18
C SER A 131 3.15 12.07 6.20
N ASP A 132 3.16 12.79 5.09
CA ASP A 132 4.28 12.85 4.16
C ASP A 132 5.03 14.17 4.31
N ASP A 133 6.20 14.14 4.94
CA ASP A 133 6.99 15.34 5.22
C ASP A 133 7.56 16.01 3.94
N SER A 134 7.45 15.35 2.78
CA SER A 134 7.80 15.96 1.48
C SER A 134 6.76 16.96 0.98
N ILE A 135 5.50 16.80 1.39
CA ILE A 135 4.41 17.74 1.09
C ILE A 135 4.46 18.90 2.10
N LYS A 136 4.24 20.13 1.64
CA LYS A 136 4.32 21.34 2.48
C LYS A 136 2.96 21.97 2.73
N GLU A 137 2.05 21.76 1.81
CA GLU A 137 0.70 22.26 1.83
C GLU A 137 -0.06 21.66 3.03
N LYS A 138 -0.81 22.50 3.71
CA LYS A 138 -1.61 22.13 4.87
C LYS A 138 -3.01 22.70 4.71
N ALA A 139 -4.03 21.87 4.83
CA ALA A 139 -5.41 22.36 4.83
C ALA A 139 -5.66 23.22 6.08
N THR A 140 -6.52 24.22 5.95
CA THR A 140 -6.94 25.06 7.07
C THR A 140 -8.17 24.47 7.73
N LEU A 141 -8.19 24.38 9.06
CA LEU A 141 -9.38 23.98 9.81
C LEU A 141 -10.29 25.22 9.95
N ALA A 142 -11.44 25.21 9.29
CA ALA A 142 -12.43 26.29 9.37
C ALA A 142 -13.39 26.06 10.56
N GLU A 143 -13.90 24.84 10.68
CA GLU A 143 -14.75 24.38 11.80
C GLU A 143 -14.42 22.92 12.15
N THR A 144 -15.14 22.28 13.07
CA THR A 144 -14.84 20.91 13.60
C THR A 144 -14.51 19.87 12.52
N ASN A 145 -15.28 19.82 11.43
CA ASN A 145 -15.08 18.88 10.32
C ASN A 145 -14.85 19.60 8.98
N TRP A 146 -14.86 20.92 8.95
CA TRP A 146 -14.70 21.67 7.71
C TRP A 146 -13.25 22.06 7.49
N LEU A 147 -12.70 21.59 6.38
CA LEU A 147 -11.38 21.96 5.91
C LEU A 147 -11.49 22.92 4.72
N MET A 148 -10.50 23.79 4.59
CA MET A 148 -10.35 24.71 3.47
C MET A 148 -9.02 24.48 2.76
N CYS A 149 -9.06 24.47 1.43
CA CYS A 149 -7.89 24.25 0.60
C CYS A 149 -7.15 25.59 0.42
N PRO A 150 -5.88 25.72 0.84
CA PRO A 150 -5.11 26.94 0.61
C PRO A 150 -4.83 27.22 -0.88
N ILE A 151 -5.02 26.24 -1.77
CA ILE A 151 -4.72 26.38 -3.20
C ILE A 151 -5.90 26.91 -4.00
N CYS A 152 -7.09 26.29 -3.86
CA CYS A 152 -8.27 26.68 -4.63
C CYS A 152 -9.39 27.34 -3.78
N ILE A 153 -9.13 27.55 -2.48
CA ILE A 153 -10.01 28.22 -1.51
C ILE A 153 -11.35 27.46 -1.29
N ASP A 154 -11.47 26.25 -1.83
CA ASP A 154 -12.66 25.43 -1.65
C ASP A 154 -12.72 24.85 -0.23
N ALA A 155 -13.92 24.80 0.32
CA ALA A 155 -14.19 24.21 1.62
C ALA A 155 -14.94 22.88 1.45
N TRP A 156 -14.57 21.88 2.25
CA TRP A 156 -15.27 20.60 2.28
C TRP A 156 -15.31 20.02 3.68
N GLU A 157 -16.33 19.24 3.94
CA GLU A 157 -16.46 18.47 5.18
C GLU A 157 -15.66 17.16 5.10
N THR A 158 -14.95 16.81 6.17
CA THR A 158 -14.31 15.50 6.32
C THR A 158 -14.26 15.04 7.78
N ILE A 159 -14.54 13.75 7.93
CA ILE A 159 -14.35 13.02 9.19
C ILE A 159 -13.01 12.29 9.24
N SER A 160 -12.18 12.40 8.19
CA SER A 160 -10.90 11.71 8.12
C SER A 160 -9.97 12.16 9.25
N ILE A 161 -9.38 11.17 9.92
CA ILE A 161 -8.35 11.33 10.94
C ILE A 161 -6.95 11.02 10.41
N PHE A 162 -6.82 10.79 9.10
CA PHE A 162 -5.55 10.45 8.46
C PHE A 162 -4.58 11.64 8.44
N GLY A 163 -3.29 11.36 8.30
CA GLY A 163 -2.21 12.34 8.27
C GLY A 163 -2.31 13.34 7.13
N MET A 164 -2.93 12.93 6.03
CA MET A 164 -3.12 13.73 4.82
C MET A 164 -4.60 13.77 4.43
N VAL A 165 -4.95 14.77 3.61
CA VAL A 165 -6.28 14.95 3.01
C VAL A 165 -6.11 15.39 1.56
N GLU A 166 -7.07 15.01 0.70
CA GLU A 166 -7.15 15.47 -0.68
C GLU A 166 -8.29 16.48 -0.82
N CYS A 167 -8.03 17.63 -1.44
CA CYS A 167 -9.10 18.57 -1.80
C CYS A 167 -10.01 17.95 -2.88
N PRO A 168 -11.33 17.89 -2.68
CA PRO A 168 -12.23 17.25 -3.63
C PRO A 168 -12.30 17.99 -4.98
N LYS A 169 -12.05 19.30 -5.00
CA LYS A 169 -12.10 20.14 -6.21
C LYS A 169 -10.81 20.13 -7.01
N CYS A 170 -9.67 20.47 -6.41
CA CYS A 170 -8.40 20.60 -7.13
C CYS A 170 -7.49 19.37 -7.04
N LYS A 171 -7.88 18.34 -6.28
CA LYS A 171 -7.13 17.08 -6.07
C LYS A 171 -5.74 17.24 -5.43
N THR A 172 -5.44 18.43 -4.88
CA THR A 172 -4.19 18.63 -4.14
C THR A 172 -4.22 17.83 -2.84
N ILE A 173 -3.16 17.07 -2.58
CA ILE A 173 -2.92 16.35 -1.31
C ILE A 173 -2.19 17.28 -0.35
N MET A 174 -2.63 17.32 0.91
CA MET A 174 -2.17 18.29 1.90
C MET A 174 -2.16 17.65 3.29
N HIS A 175 -1.37 18.19 4.21
CA HIS A 175 -1.44 17.80 5.61
C HIS A 175 -2.82 18.06 6.21
N ASN A 176 -3.34 17.07 6.92
CA ASN A 176 -4.58 17.19 7.68
C ASN A 176 -4.31 17.95 8.99
N PRO A 177 -4.91 19.13 9.23
CA PRO A 177 -4.69 19.87 10.47
C PRO A 177 -5.25 19.15 11.71
N LYS A 178 -6.14 18.16 11.54
CA LYS A 178 -6.72 17.35 12.63
C LYS A 178 -5.81 16.19 13.06
N TYR A 179 -4.79 15.85 12.27
CA TYR A 179 -3.90 14.75 12.59
C TYR A 179 -2.97 15.07 13.75
N LYS A 180 -3.01 14.24 14.78
CA LYS A 180 -2.07 14.27 15.90
C LYS A 180 -1.10 13.12 15.69
N LYS A 181 0.19 13.42 15.46
CA LYS A 181 1.26 12.40 15.44
C LYS A 181 1.22 11.70 16.81
N LEU A 182 0.90 10.40 16.82
CA LEU A 182 1.01 9.52 17.99
C LEU A 182 2.48 9.23 18.29
#